data_AF-A0A365XYJ2-F1
#
_entry.id   AF-A0A365XYJ2-F1
#
_cell.length_a   1.000
_cell.length_b   1.000
_cell.length_c   1.000
_cell.angle_alpha   90.00
_cell.angle_beta   90.00
_cell.angle_gamma   90.00
#
_symmetry.space_group_name_H-M   'P 1'
#
loop_
_entity.id
_entity.type
_entity.pdbx_description
1 polymer ?
#
loop_
_entity_poly.entity_id
_entity_poly.type
_entity_poly.pdbx_seq_one_letter_code
_entity_poly.pdbx_strand_id
1 'polypeptide(L)'
;MNFKKCFTLLSLLVAFFTACKKEEAIPGVGLQQEGRSDTLHLGEAITLRARVANVNGTTFDWKINGTAAGTDSILKFTASASGMFRVVVTARNTVSIDSVAYNVKVWGKYENGFFMLQEGQYGNDNGDLWYYSYDSNQVVKNVFKTENPGKSLGPNTATLQFATVYRDKMYMAVKVGGPLVVADAHTMKETGRIDHLPQDEGYAFVGVDDSRGLLSAIDGVYRVNLTGPVLGAKVAGINGPAGDMILAGDYVFVMTKDDGVVALKAADFSVAKKFGIGDAGFARTKDGSIWVTGKDSLVKINPVSLAVDRVKLPFKTTNPWAFLAWRSGSLTASASGDAVYIAEREAVEVIGEIEVGGTRLYRYQPGNAASLSAPFLTLPAGQYFYGSAVRYNERRKELVVIALTDKFGGSNDNRWLMYDAVTANLKETVRYTGYYFPALPVFY
;
A
#
# COMPACT_ATOMS: atom_id res chain seq x y z
N MET A 1 100.89 14.12 66.41
CA MET A 1 100.67 15.55 66.07
C MET A 1 99.17 15.80 66.10
N ASN A 2 98.69 16.54 67.12
CA ASN A 2 97.46 17.37 67.25
C ASN A 2 96.27 17.14 66.28
N PHE A 3 94.97 17.18 66.61
CA PHE A 3 94.19 17.63 67.78
C PHE A 3 92.70 17.23 67.57
N LYS A 4 91.94 17.12 68.68
CA LYS A 4 90.49 17.37 68.89
C LYS A 4 89.38 16.37 68.48
N LYS A 5 88.58 16.07 69.52
CA LYS A 5 87.25 15.43 69.60
C LYS A 5 86.14 16.28 68.94
N CYS A 6 85.07 15.64 68.46
CA CYS A 6 83.70 16.17 68.57
C CYS A 6 82.65 15.03 68.49
N PHE A 7 81.59 15.16 69.29
CA PHE A 7 80.54 14.18 69.58
C PHE A 7 79.26 14.43 68.74
N THR A 8 78.28 13.53 68.88
CA THR A 8 76.81 13.61 68.51
C THR A 8 76.48 13.44 67.01
N LEU A 9 75.51 12.62 66.57
CA LEU A 9 74.09 12.55 66.91
C LEU A 9 73.48 11.27 66.28
N LEU A 10 72.64 10.53 66.99
CA LEU A 10 71.94 9.35 66.47
C LEU A 10 70.57 9.78 65.93
N SER A 11 70.38 9.78 64.61
CA SER A 11 69.12 10.13 63.95
C SER A 11 68.17 8.93 63.89
N LEU A 12 67.04 9.04 64.61
CA LEU A 12 65.91 8.11 64.57
C LEU A 12 65.14 8.32 63.26
N LEU A 13 65.11 7.32 62.38
CA LEU A 13 64.37 7.36 61.12
C LEU A 13 62.95 6.80 61.34
N VAL A 14 61.94 7.69 61.41
CA VAL A 14 60.52 7.29 61.42
C VAL A 14 60.04 7.22 59.98
N ALA A 15 59.80 6.00 59.49
CA ALA A 15 59.17 5.76 58.20
C ALA A 15 57.65 5.92 58.31
N PHE A 16 57.10 6.98 57.72
CA PHE A 16 55.67 7.12 57.50
C PHE A 16 55.23 6.18 56.37
N PHE A 17 54.48 5.13 56.69
CA PHE A 17 53.70 4.39 55.71
C PHE A 17 52.44 5.21 55.36
N THR A 18 52.47 5.95 54.26
CA THR A 18 51.24 6.42 53.62
C THR A 18 50.56 5.24 52.92
N ALA A 19 49.51 4.71 53.54
CA ALA A 19 48.60 3.78 52.89
C ALA A 19 47.81 4.54 51.80
N CYS A 20 48.26 4.43 50.54
CA CYS A 20 47.41 4.74 49.40
C CYS A 20 46.23 3.78 49.42
N LYS A 21 45.06 4.24 49.87
CA LYS A 21 43.80 3.58 49.51
C LYS A 21 43.72 3.61 47.99
N LYS A 22 43.80 2.44 47.37
CA LYS A 22 43.49 2.26 45.95
C LYS A 22 42.01 2.62 45.82
N GLU A 23 41.69 3.79 45.30
CA GLU A 23 40.31 4.10 44.92
C GLU A 23 39.89 3.07 43.87
N GLU A 24 38.89 2.26 44.20
CA GLU A 24 38.27 1.38 43.21
C GLU A 24 37.65 2.27 42.14
N ALA A 25 38.16 2.17 40.91
CA ALA A 25 37.62 2.90 39.78
C ALA A 25 36.16 2.47 39.59
N ILE A 26 35.23 3.41 39.79
CA ILE A 26 33.81 3.17 39.52
C ILE A 26 33.67 2.89 38.01
N PRO A 27 33.19 1.71 37.60
CA PRO A 27 33.03 1.41 36.18
C PRO A 27 31.87 2.20 35.56
N GLY A 28 31.97 2.48 34.25
CA GLY A 28 30.91 3.16 33.48
C GLY A 28 29.61 2.33 33.40
N VAL A 29 28.53 2.91 32.88
CA VAL A 29 27.18 2.31 32.93
C VAL A 29 27.12 0.96 32.19
N GLY A 30 27.68 0.89 30.98
CA GLY A 30 27.73 -0.32 30.17
C GLY A 30 26.34 -0.78 29.73
N LEU A 31 25.56 0.13 29.15
CA LEU A 31 24.20 -0.14 28.69
C LEU A 31 24.20 -1.08 27.48
N GLN A 32 23.42 -2.16 27.57
CA GLN A 32 23.28 -3.19 26.56
C GLN A 32 21.91 -3.09 25.88
N GLN A 33 21.89 -3.24 24.57
CA GLN A 33 20.65 -3.28 23.79
C GLN A 33 20.18 -4.74 23.62
N GLU A 34 19.03 -5.09 24.19
CA GLU A 34 18.32 -6.34 23.86
C GLU A 34 17.21 -6.05 22.84
N GLY A 35 17.27 -6.66 21.66
CA GLY A 35 16.28 -6.43 20.60
C GLY A 35 16.47 -5.09 19.88
N ARG A 36 16.26 -5.08 18.56
CA ARG A 36 16.42 -3.88 17.71
C ARG A 36 15.10 -3.31 17.20
N SER A 37 14.06 -4.13 17.14
CA SER A 37 12.77 -3.73 16.59
C SER A 37 11.66 -4.66 17.08
N ASP A 38 10.52 -4.08 17.43
CA ASP A 38 9.30 -4.81 17.75
C ASP A 38 8.15 -4.31 16.89
N THR A 39 7.14 -5.16 16.74
CA THR A 39 5.95 -4.89 15.96
C THR A 39 4.73 -5.23 16.80
N LEU A 40 3.82 -4.27 16.97
CA LEU A 40 2.65 -4.37 17.83
C LEU A 40 1.38 -3.98 17.07
N HIS A 41 0.24 -4.45 17.59
CA HIS A 41 -1.08 -3.94 17.26
C HIS A 41 -1.56 -2.90 18.28
N LEU A 42 -2.53 -2.09 17.87
CA LEU A 42 -3.18 -1.13 18.77
C LEU A 42 -3.71 -1.82 20.04
N GLY A 43 -3.39 -1.26 21.20
CA GLY A 43 -3.77 -1.77 22.51
C GLY A 43 -2.77 -2.77 23.13
N GLU A 44 -1.85 -3.33 22.35
CA GLU A 44 -0.80 -4.19 22.88
C GLU A 44 0.23 -3.38 23.68
N ALA A 45 0.99 -4.08 24.52
CA ALA A 45 2.05 -3.46 25.30
C ALA A 45 3.29 -4.35 25.37
N ILE A 46 4.45 -3.70 25.37
CA ILE A 46 5.75 -4.34 25.59
C ILE A 46 6.44 -3.69 26.79
N THR A 47 7.20 -4.47 27.54
CA THR A 47 8.06 -3.96 28.61
C THR A 47 9.51 -3.96 28.13
N LEU A 48 10.04 -2.76 27.91
CA LEU A 48 11.45 -2.53 27.58
C LEU A 48 12.25 -2.43 28.88
N ARG A 49 13.47 -2.97 28.87
CA ARG A 49 14.35 -3.03 30.05
C ARG A 49 15.72 -2.48 29.69
N ALA A 50 16.19 -1.50 30.47
CA ALA A 50 17.54 -0.99 30.37
C ALA A 50 18.49 -1.94 31.11
N ARG A 51 19.26 -2.72 30.37
CA ARG A 51 20.26 -3.61 30.95
C ARG A 51 21.60 -2.91 31.02
N VAL A 52 22.07 -2.65 32.23
CA VAL A 52 23.34 -1.99 32.48
C VAL A 52 24.31 -2.97 33.12
N ALA A 53 25.58 -2.88 32.76
CA ALA A 53 26.63 -3.63 33.43
C ALA A 53 26.79 -3.16 34.89
N ASN A 54 26.57 -1.86 35.15
CA ASN A 54 26.72 -1.26 36.48
C ASN A 54 25.47 -0.48 36.92
N VAL A 55 24.79 -1.00 37.93
CA VAL A 55 23.53 -0.46 38.47
C VAL A 55 23.73 0.62 39.54
N ASN A 56 24.85 0.59 40.28
CA ASN A 56 25.07 1.50 41.40
C ASN A 56 25.19 2.96 40.94
N GLY A 57 24.32 3.83 41.46
CA GLY A 57 24.30 5.25 41.10
C GLY A 57 23.85 5.53 39.66
N THR A 58 23.32 4.52 38.96
CA THR A 58 22.82 4.67 37.60
C THR A 58 21.38 5.17 37.62
N THR A 59 21.11 6.20 36.82
CA THR A 59 19.80 6.79 36.59
C THR A 59 19.39 6.62 35.14
N PHE A 60 18.09 6.56 34.87
CA PHE A 60 17.54 6.33 33.54
C PHE A 60 16.65 7.49 33.08
N ASP A 61 16.66 7.77 31.79
CA ASP A 61 15.76 8.70 31.11
C ASP A 61 15.24 8.04 29.83
N TRP A 62 13.95 7.74 29.80
CA TRP A 62 13.26 7.19 28.64
C TRP A 62 12.54 8.29 27.87
N LYS A 63 12.67 8.25 26.55
CA LYS A 63 11.97 9.13 25.62
C LYS A 63 11.29 8.34 24.51
N ILE A 64 10.02 8.65 24.23
CA ILE A 64 9.29 8.15 23.06
C ILE A 64 9.19 9.31 22.08
N ASN A 65 9.76 9.16 20.89
CA ASN A 65 9.84 10.22 19.86
C ASN A 65 10.40 11.55 20.40
N GLY A 66 11.34 11.48 21.35
CA GLY A 66 11.96 12.64 21.98
C GLY A 66 11.21 13.20 23.21
N THR A 67 9.96 12.78 23.44
CA THR A 67 9.17 13.19 24.61
C THR A 67 9.45 12.28 25.80
N ALA A 68 9.65 12.86 26.99
CA ALA A 68 9.91 12.11 28.22
C ALA A 68 8.79 11.10 28.52
N ALA A 69 9.18 9.88 28.89
CA ALA A 69 8.28 8.73 29.04
C ALA A 69 8.48 7.93 30.34
N GLY A 70 9.63 8.07 31.01
CA GLY A 70 9.88 7.40 32.29
C GLY A 70 11.32 7.52 32.75
N THR A 71 11.58 7.17 34.01
CA THR A 71 12.91 7.28 34.64
C THR A 71 13.34 6.00 35.38
N ASP A 72 12.54 4.94 35.30
CA ASP A 72 12.87 3.63 35.89
C ASP A 72 13.80 2.84 34.95
N SER A 73 14.41 1.78 35.48
CA SER A 73 15.12 0.73 34.73
C SER A 73 14.24 0.00 33.70
N ILE A 74 12.91 0.14 33.81
CA ILE A 74 11.93 -0.44 32.90
C ILE A 74 10.99 0.62 32.33
N LEU A 75 10.54 0.41 31.10
CA LEU A 75 9.46 1.20 30.49
C LEU A 75 8.41 0.25 29.91
N LYS A 76 7.15 0.41 30.35
CA LYS A 76 6.01 -0.22 29.67
C LYS A 76 5.55 0.69 28.54
N PHE A 77 5.80 0.28 27.30
CA PHE A 77 5.27 0.93 26.11
C PHE A 77 3.90 0.32 25.78
N THR A 78 2.86 1.13 25.71
CA THR A 78 1.51 0.71 25.28
C THR A 78 1.21 1.35 23.93
N ALA A 79 0.84 0.55 22.95
CA ALA A 79 0.55 0.94 21.59
C ALA A 79 -0.82 1.66 21.47
N SER A 80 -0.89 2.93 21.87
CA SER A 80 -2.13 3.72 21.82
C SER A 80 -2.40 4.40 20.48
N ALA A 81 -1.40 4.48 19.61
CA ALA A 81 -1.50 5.03 18.26
C ALA A 81 -0.64 4.21 17.29
N SER A 82 -1.02 4.17 16.02
CA SER A 82 -0.25 3.51 14.96
C SER A 82 0.93 4.38 14.51
N GLY A 83 1.91 3.75 13.89
CA GLY A 83 3.09 4.43 13.33
C GLY A 83 4.41 3.85 13.82
N MET A 84 5.49 4.54 13.50
CA MET A 84 6.84 4.21 13.96
C MET A 84 7.16 5.02 15.22
N PHE A 85 7.53 4.34 16.29
CA PHE A 85 7.93 4.95 17.55
C PHE A 85 9.41 4.66 17.80
N ARG A 86 10.18 5.73 17.99
CA ARG A 86 11.57 5.66 18.41
C ARG A 86 11.63 5.83 19.92
N VAL A 87 11.87 4.73 20.63
CA VAL A 87 11.98 4.71 22.09
C VAL A 87 13.46 4.70 22.47
N VAL A 88 13.93 5.72 23.18
CA VAL A 88 15.33 5.86 23.58
C VAL A 88 15.42 5.76 25.09
N VAL A 89 16.35 4.96 25.61
CA VAL A 89 16.78 5.06 27.00
C VAL A 89 18.19 5.61 27.06
N THR A 90 18.37 6.59 27.93
CA THR A 90 19.68 7.10 28.33
C THR A 90 19.94 6.66 29.75
N ALA A 91 21.08 6.03 30.01
CA ALA A 91 21.50 5.63 31.34
C ALA A 91 22.77 6.38 31.73
N ARG A 92 22.81 6.92 32.96
CA ARG A 92 23.89 7.81 33.43
C ARG A 92 24.30 7.45 34.86
N ASN A 93 25.61 7.38 35.09
CA ASN A 93 26.22 7.46 36.42
C ASN A 93 27.23 8.63 36.48
N THR A 94 28.02 8.73 37.54
CA THR A 94 29.03 9.79 37.70
C THR A 94 30.19 9.71 36.70
N VAL A 95 30.35 8.59 36.01
CA VAL A 95 31.50 8.29 35.15
C VAL A 95 31.14 8.37 33.66
N SER A 96 29.94 7.97 33.27
CA SER A 96 29.56 7.82 31.86
C SER A 96 28.06 7.98 31.63
N ILE A 97 27.72 8.20 30.35
CA ILE A 97 26.37 8.29 29.83
C ILE A 97 26.31 7.41 28.59
N ASP A 98 25.41 6.43 28.60
CA ASP A 98 25.16 5.56 27.45
C ASP A 98 23.70 5.72 26.99
N SER A 99 23.41 5.45 25.72
CA SER A 99 22.03 5.44 25.21
C SER A 99 21.80 4.34 24.18
N VAL A 100 20.59 3.78 24.17
CA VAL A 100 20.13 2.81 23.15
C VAL A 100 18.75 3.19 22.65
N ALA A 101 18.44 2.84 21.40
CA ALA A 101 17.17 3.12 20.76
C ALA A 101 16.48 1.84 20.28
N TYR A 102 15.20 1.71 20.61
CA TYR A 102 14.28 0.68 20.13
C TYR A 102 13.33 1.30 19.11
N ASN A 103 13.13 0.62 17.98
CA ASN A 103 12.14 1.04 16.99
C ASN A 103 10.92 0.12 17.11
N VAL A 104 9.77 0.68 17.51
CA VAL A 104 8.52 -0.06 17.64
C VAL A 104 7.59 0.36 16.51
N LYS A 105 7.24 -0.58 15.62
CA LYS A 105 6.16 -0.40 14.65
C LYS A 105 4.84 -0.76 15.31
N VAL A 106 3.90 0.17 15.34
CA VAL A 106 2.51 -0.13 15.67
C VAL A 106 1.70 -0.12 14.38
N TRP A 107 1.03 -1.23 14.07
CA TRP A 107 0.16 -1.32 12.91
C TRP A 107 -1.16 -0.58 13.15
N GLY A 108 -1.63 0.12 12.13
CA GLY A 108 -3.01 0.58 12.03
C GLY A 108 -4.00 -0.59 12.05
N LYS A 109 -5.25 -0.29 12.44
CA LYS A 109 -6.33 -1.28 12.55
C LYS A 109 -6.50 -2.09 11.25
N TYR A 110 -6.34 -1.43 10.11
CA TYR A 110 -6.48 -2.04 8.80
C TYR A 110 -5.16 -2.13 8.02
N GLU A 111 -4.00 -2.11 8.67
CA GLU A 111 -2.72 -2.00 7.98
C GLU A 111 -2.11 -3.37 7.60
N ASN A 112 -2.26 -4.40 8.45
CA ASN A 112 -1.69 -5.75 8.19
C ASN A 112 -2.63 -6.65 7.38
N GLY A 113 -2.91 -6.25 6.14
CA GLY A 113 -3.90 -6.91 5.32
C GLY A 113 -4.03 -6.30 3.93
N PHE A 114 -5.19 -6.48 3.33
CA PHE A 114 -5.61 -5.76 2.13
C PHE A 114 -7.11 -5.49 2.16
N PHE A 115 -7.56 -4.51 1.38
CA PHE A 115 -8.98 -4.27 1.18
C PHE A 115 -9.46 -4.91 -0.11
N MET A 116 -10.66 -5.44 -0.12
CA MET A 116 -11.41 -5.76 -1.31
C MET A 116 -12.57 -4.78 -1.43
N LEU A 117 -12.56 -4.01 -2.51
CA LEU A 117 -13.70 -3.21 -2.92
C LEU A 117 -14.85 -4.12 -3.34
N GLN A 118 -16.03 -3.93 -2.76
CA GLN A 118 -17.30 -4.49 -3.23
C GLN A 118 -18.07 -3.42 -3.98
N GLU A 119 -18.58 -3.74 -5.17
CA GLU A 119 -19.33 -2.79 -5.99
C GLU A 119 -20.69 -2.42 -5.38
N GLY A 120 -21.30 -3.37 -4.69
CA GLY A 120 -22.71 -3.29 -4.30
C GLY A 120 -23.61 -3.68 -5.46
N GLN A 121 -24.93 -3.63 -5.24
CA GLN A 121 -25.93 -4.00 -6.24
C GLN A 121 -26.77 -2.78 -6.59
N TYR A 122 -26.57 -2.25 -7.80
CA TYR A 122 -27.33 -1.10 -8.31
C TYR A 122 -28.84 -1.26 -8.07
N GLY A 123 -29.46 -0.22 -7.50
CA GLY A 123 -30.86 -0.17 -7.12
C GLY A 123 -31.22 -0.88 -5.81
N ASN A 124 -30.29 -1.58 -5.17
CA ASN A 124 -30.54 -2.39 -3.98
C ASN A 124 -29.65 -1.97 -2.79
N ASP A 125 -28.33 -1.99 -2.97
CA ASP A 125 -27.36 -1.61 -1.94
C ASP A 125 -26.10 -1.02 -2.56
N ASN A 126 -25.47 -0.10 -1.84
CA ASN A 126 -24.22 0.53 -2.28
C ASN A 126 -23.01 -0.33 -1.87
N GLY A 127 -21.90 -0.15 -2.57
CA GLY A 127 -20.63 -0.78 -2.26
C GLY A 127 -19.98 -0.29 -0.96
N ASP A 128 -18.96 -1.02 -0.52
CA ASP A 128 -18.10 -0.71 0.62
C ASP A 128 -16.75 -1.42 0.43
N LEU A 129 -15.77 -1.13 1.27
CA LEU A 129 -14.53 -1.89 1.38
C LEU A 129 -14.69 -3.01 2.42
N TRP A 130 -14.20 -4.20 2.09
CA TRP A 130 -14.02 -5.30 3.04
C TRP A 130 -12.53 -5.48 3.29
N TYR A 131 -12.13 -5.80 4.51
CA TYR A 131 -10.72 -5.95 4.87
C TYR A 131 -10.38 -7.40 5.18
N TYR A 132 -9.32 -7.92 4.57
CA TYR A 132 -8.75 -9.22 4.89
C TYR A 132 -7.52 -9.03 5.78
N SER A 133 -7.57 -9.57 7.01
CA SER A 133 -6.48 -9.49 7.98
C SER A 133 -5.49 -10.64 7.79
N TYR A 134 -4.19 -10.34 7.68
CA TYR A 134 -3.14 -11.37 7.66
C TYR A 134 -2.87 -11.99 9.03
N ASP A 135 -3.25 -11.32 10.12
CA ASP A 135 -3.09 -11.85 11.48
C ASP A 135 -4.04 -13.02 11.74
N SER A 136 -5.28 -12.89 11.25
CA SER A 136 -6.37 -13.84 11.54
C SER A 136 -6.81 -14.67 10.34
N ASN A 137 -6.39 -14.29 9.12
CA ASN A 137 -6.91 -14.82 7.86
C ASN A 137 -8.45 -14.72 7.79
N GLN A 138 -9.02 -13.64 8.34
CA GLN A 138 -10.46 -13.38 8.36
C GLN A 138 -10.82 -12.10 7.63
N VAL A 139 -12.07 -12.05 7.15
CA VAL A 139 -12.66 -10.87 6.51
C VAL A 139 -13.48 -10.07 7.50
N VAL A 140 -13.16 -8.78 7.61
CA VAL A 140 -13.99 -7.75 8.25
C VAL A 140 -14.77 -7.03 7.17
N LYS A 141 -16.10 -7.14 7.19
CA LYS A 141 -16.98 -6.57 6.15
C LYS A 141 -17.31 -5.11 6.43
N ASN A 142 -17.60 -4.36 5.35
CA ASN A 142 -18.18 -3.01 5.36
C ASN A 142 -17.42 -2.02 6.27
N VAL A 143 -16.10 -1.96 6.12
CA VAL A 143 -15.25 -1.23 7.07
C VAL A 143 -15.47 0.28 6.99
N PHE A 144 -15.86 0.84 5.84
CA PHE A 144 -16.17 2.26 5.77
C PHE A 144 -17.42 2.58 6.59
N LYS A 145 -18.51 1.82 6.39
CA LYS A 145 -19.78 2.02 7.11
C LYS A 145 -19.61 1.80 8.62
N THR A 146 -18.81 0.82 9.03
CA THR A 146 -18.52 0.57 10.45
C THR A 146 -17.80 1.75 11.11
N GLU A 147 -16.80 2.32 10.44
CA GLU A 147 -15.98 3.39 11.02
C GLU A 147 -16.59 4.80 10.87
N ASN A 148 -17.65 4.93 10.05
CA ASN A 148 -18.32 6.18 9.76
C ASN A 148 -19.85 6.06 9.93
N PRO A 149 -20.36 5.82 11.15
CA PRO A 149 -21.80 5.68 11.38
C PRO A 149 -22.56 6.94 10.92
N GLY A 150 -23.62 6.73 10.14
CA GLY A 150 -24.45 7.80 9.57
C GLY A 150 -23.94 8.38 8.25
N LYS A 151 -22.77 7.95 7.75
CA LYS A 151 -22.28 8.32 6.42
C LYS A 151 -22.53 7.20 5.40
N SER A 152 -22.63 7.56 4.13
CA SER A 152 -22.76 6.60 3.02
C SER A 152 -21.82 6.95 1.87
N LEU A 153 -21.50 5.94 1.06
CA LEU A 153 -20.80 6.12 -0.21
C LEU A 153 -21.77 6.54 -1.34
N GLY A 154 -22.91 7.18 -1.04
CA GLY A 154 -23.94 7.51 -2.03
C GLY A 154 -25.24 6.70 -1.87
N PRO A 155 -26.24 6.93 -2.75
CA PRO A 155 -27.52 6.23 -2.75
C PRO A 155 -27.39 4.75 -3.16
N ASN A 156 -28.47 3.98 -3.04
CA ASN A 156 -28.51 2.58 -3.51
C ASN A 156 -28.44 2.43 -5.04
N THR A 157 -28.61 3.52 -5.78
CA THR A 157 -28.35 3.61 -7.23
C THR A 157 -26.90 4.00 -7.54
N ALA A 158 -26.00 3.90 -6.56
CA ALA A 158 -24.58 4.13 -6.76
C ALA A 158 -23.80 2.82 -6.64
N THR A 159 -22.70 2.72 -7.40
CA THR A 159 -21.83 1.54 -7.40
C THR A 159 -20.38 1.97 -7.19
N LEU A 160 -19.67 1.31 -6.28
CA LEU A 160 -18.27 1.62 -6.01
C LEU A 160 -17.39 0.83 -6.99
N GLN A 161 -16.53 1.48 -7.78
CA GLN A 161 -15.73 0.76 -8.79
C GLN A 161 -14.22 0.87 -8.60
N PHE A 162 -13.77 1.93 -7.93
CA PHE A 162 -12.35 2.19 -7.78
C PHE A 162 -12.00 2.65 -6.37
N ALA A 163 -10.88 2.15 -5.88
CA ALA A 163 -10.23 2.69 -4.72
C ALA A 163 -8.71 2.51 -4.80
N THR A 164 -7.98 3.41 -4.14
CA THR A 164 -6.52 3.35 -4.05
C THR A 164 -6.04 3.97 -2.75
N VAL A 165 -4.92 3.46 -2.22
CA VAL A 165 -4.20 4.13 -1.13
C VAL A 165 -3.18 5.08 -1.74
N TYR A 166 -3.22 6.35 -1.32
CA TYR A 166 -2.23 7.35 -1.67
C TYR A 166 -1.91 8.19 -0.43
N ARG A 167 -0.64 8.14 0.02
CA ARG A 167 -0.13 8.88 1.20
C ARG A 167 -0.99 8.68 2.44
N ASP A 168 -1.13 7.42 2.84
CA ASP A 168 -1.91 6.99 4.01
C ASP A 168 -3.41 7.32 3.97
N LYS A 169 -3.92 7.73 2.81
CA LYS A 169 -5.34 7.98 2.58
C LYS A 169 -5.92 6.99 1.57
N MET A 170 -7.09 6.45 1.89
CA MET A 170 -7.92 5.67 0.99
C MET A 170 -8.82 6.61 0.20
N TYR A 171 -8.64 6.65 -1.12
CA TYR A 171 -9.52 7.36 -2.06
C TYR A 171 -10.48 6.35 -2.68
N MET A 172 -11.79 6.62 -2.63
CA MET A 172 -12.85 5.76 -3.12
C MET A 172 -13.71 6.54 -4.12
N ALA A 173 -13.66 6.18 -5.40
CA ALA A 173 -14.49 6.80 -6.43
C ALA A 173 -15.74 5.95 -6.65
N VAL A 174 -16.88 6.50 -6.24
CA VAL A 174 -18.18 5.87 -6.43
C VAL A 174 -18.65 6.21 -7.83
N LYS A 175 -18.77 5.18 -8.66
CA LYS A 175 -18.82 5.30 -10.11
C LYS A 175 -19.96 6.15 -10.59
N VAL A 176 -21.18 5.71 -10.34
CA VAL A 176 -22.39 6.37 -10.83
C VAL A 176 -23.18 6.96 -9.67
N GLY A 177 -23.65 8.20 -9.80
CA GLY A 177 -24.52 8.87 -8.82
C GLY A 177 -23.93 9.04 -7.41
N GLY A 178 -22.62 8.91 -7.25
CA GLY A 178 -21.95 8.93 -5.95
C GLY A 178 -20.72 9.84 -5.88
N PRO A 179 -20.17 10.04 -4.67
CA PRO A 179 -19.04 10.94 -4.40
C PRO A 179 -17.66 10.31 -4.67
N LEU A 180 -16.62 11.15 -4.66
CA LEU A 180 -15.27 10.71 -4.28
C LEU A 180 -15.14 10.86 -2.77
N VAL A 181 -14.85 9.78 -2.05
CA VAL A 181 -14.66 9.79 -0.59
C VAL A 181 -13.20 9.54 -0.26
N VAL A 182 -12.68 10.28 0.71
CA VAL A 182 -11.31 10.14 1.21
C VAL A 182 -11.37 9.77 2.68
N ALA A 183 -10.71 8.68 3.06
CA ALA A 183 -10.58 8.23 4.44
C ALA A 183 -9.11 8.06 4.82
N ASP A 184 -8.79 8.11 6.10
CA ASP A 184 -7.50 7.62 6.60
C ASP A 184 -7.43 6.10 6.35
N ALA A 185 -6.38 5.62 5.68
CA ALA A 185 -6.30 4.22 5.26
C ALA A 185 -6.21 3.26 6.45
N HIS A 186 -5.56 3.69 7.53
CA HIS A 186 -5.26 2.86 8.71
C HIS A 186 -6.47 2.68 9.65
N THR A 187 -7.37 3.66 9.67
CA THR A 187 -8.56 3.72 10.55
C THR A 187 -9.88 3.69 9.80
N MET A 188 -9.87 3.90 8.48
CA MET A 188 -11.04 4.05 7.61
C MET A 188 -12.01 5.19 7.97
N LYS A 189 -11.61 6.13 8.82
CA LYS A 189 -12.40 7.33 9.12
C LYS A 189 -12.31 8.33 7.98
N GLU A 190 -13.46 8.80 7.51
CA GLU A 190 -13.55 9.80 6.44
C GLU A 190 -12.89 11.12 6.87
N THR A 191 -12.02 11.63 6.00
CA THR A 191 -11.27 12.89 6.16
C THR A 191 -11.65 13.95 5.13
N GLY A 192 -12.42 13.59 4.10
CA GLY A 192 -12.96 14.54 3.13
C GLY A 192 -13.74 13.85 2.02
N ARG A 193 -14.47 14.64 1.22
CA ARG A 193 -15.23 14.14 0.08
C ARG A 193 -15.45 15.21 -0.99
N ILE A 194 -15.71 14.77 -2.21
CA ILE A 194 -16.30 15.56 -3.30
C ILE A 194 -17.68 14.96 -3.55
N ASP A 195 -18.74 15.70 -3.20
CA ASP A 195 -20.11 15.15 -3.18
C ASP A 195 -20.66 14.78 -4.55
N HIS A 196 -20.32 15.59 -5.57
CA HIS A 196 -20.80 15.42 -6.94
C HIS A 196 -19.63 15.27 -7.90
N LEU A 197 -19.61 14.15 -8.61
CA LEU A 197 -18.61 13.88 -9.64
C LEU A 197 -19.07 14.44 -10.99
N PRO A 198 -18.15 14.72 -11.92
CA PRO A 198 -18.50 15.21 -13.25
C PRO A 198 -19.53 14.31 -13.94
N GLN A 199 -20.61 14.92 -14.46
CA GLN A 199 -21.72 14.21 -15.12
C GLN A 199 -22.34 13.09 -14.25
N ASP A 200 -22.21 13.17 -12.93
CA ASP A 200 -22.58 12.13 -11.97
C ASP A 200 -21.95 10.75 -12.26
N GLU A 201 -20.83 10.72 -12.99
CA GLU A 201 -20.14 9.46 -13.34
C GLU A 201 -18.61 9.59 -13.36
N GLY A 202 -17.96 9.24 -12.23
CA GLY A 202 -16.50 9.24 -12.05
C GLY A 202 -15.90 7.84 -12.07
N TYR A 203 -14.63 7.66 -12.45
CA TYR A 203 -14.04 6.32 -12.64
C TYR A 203 -12.85 6.05 -11.72
N ALA A 204 -11.71 6.72 -11.91
CA ALA A 204 -10.49 6.42 -11.17
C ALA A 204 -9.82 7.68 -10.60
N PHE A 205 -9.01 7.50 -9.56
CA PHE A 205 -8.20 8.55 -8.95
C PHE A 205 -6.71 8.20 -9.04
N VAL A 206 -5.87 9.22 -9.27
CA VAL A 206 -4.42 9.12 -9.13
C VAL A 206 -3.86 10.33 -8.39
N GLY A 207 -3.05 10.08 -7.36
CA GLY A 207 -2.26 11.12 -6.71
C GLY A 207 -1.02 11.48 -7.52
N VAL A 208 -0.69 12.77 -7.57
CA VAL A 208 0.47 13.29 -8.34
C VAL A 208 1.56 13.77 -7.38
N ASP A 209 1.19 14.56 -6.37
CA ASP A 209 2.08 15.00 -5.28
C ASP A 209 1.27 15.24 -3.99
N ASP A 210 1.82 15.96 -3.02
CA ASP A 210 1.22 16.28 -1.72
C ASP A 210 -0.11 17.05 -1.83
N SER A 211 -0.31 17.78 -2.94
CA SER A 211 -1.40 18.74 -3.11
C SER A 211 -2.24 18.50 -4.36
N ARG A 212 -1.75 17.73 -5.34
CA ARG A 212 -2.39 17.52 -6.63
C ARG A 212 -2.71 16.05 -6.87
N GLY A 213 -3.90 15.80 -7.40
CA GLY A 213 -4.31 14.53 -7.99
C GLY A 213 -5.17 14.77 -9.24
N LEU A 214 -5.56 13.68 -9.88
CA LEU A 214 -6.52 13.69 -10.99
C LEU A 214 -7.65 12.69 -10.71
N LEU A 215 -8.85 13.04 -11.14
CA LEU A 215 -10.04 12.19 -11.17
C LEU A 215 -10.45 11.99 -12.63
N SER A 216 -10.58 10.75 -13.07
CA SER A 216 -11.12 10.43 -14.39
C SER A 216 -12.64 10.23 -14.30
N ALA A 217 -13.37 10.46 -15.39
CA ALA A 217 -14.82 10.46 -15.45
C ALA A 217 -15.33 10.05 -16.84
N ILE A 218 -16.65 9.91 -16.98
CA ILE A 218 -17.32 9.58 -18.25
C ILE A 218 -17.02 10.59 -19.36
N ASP A 219 -16.68 11.83 -19.02
CA ASP A 219 -16.46 12.89 -20.00
C ASP A 219 -15.03 13.44 -20.03
N GLY A 220 -14.10 12.90 -19.22
CA GLY A 220 -12.70 13.27 -19.30
C GLY A 220 -11.94 13.12 -17.98
N VAL A 221 -10.96 14.01 -17.75
CA VAL A 221 -10.13 14.01 -16.54
C VAL A 221 -10.18 15.39 -15.89
N TYR A 222 -10.26 15.43 -14.57
CA TYR A 222 -10.38 16.63 -13.77
C TYR A 222 -9.26 16.71 -12.75
N ARG A 223 -8.79 17.92 -12.47
CA ARG A 223 -7.81 18.18 -11.42
C ARG A 223 -8.48 18.00 -10.05
N VAL A 224 -7.71 17.54 -9.06
CA VAL A 224 -8.15 17.46 -7.67
C VAL A 224 -7.11 18.12 -6.77
N ASN A 225 -7.54 19.08 -5.95
CA ASN A 225 -6.71 19.60 -4.86
C ASN A 225 -6.84 18.64 -3.66
N LEU A 226 -5.73 18.20 -3.08
CA LEU A 226 -5.70 17.20 -2.01
C LEU A 226 -5.74 17.81 -0.58
N THR A 227 -5.55 19.12 -0.46
CA THR A 227 -5.67 19.87 0.81
C THR A 227 -7.13 20.20 1.07
N GLY A 228 -7.89 19.16 1.43
CA GLY A 228 -9.35 19.16 1.36
C GLY A 228 -9.75 18.80 -0.08
N PRO A 229 -10.25 17.58 -0.35
CA PRO A 229 -10.48 17.14 -1.71
C PRO A 229 -11.47 18.09 -2.40
N VAL A 230 -10.98 18.88 -3.35
CA VAL A 230 -11.77 19.84 -4.13
C VAL A 230 -11.57 19.56 -5.60
N LEU A 231 -12.69 19.41 -6.32
CA LEU A 231 -12.69 19.24 -7.76
C LEU A 231 -12.27 20.54 -8.45
N GLY A 232 -11.29 20.44 -9.34
CA GLY A 232 -10.78 21.53 -10.14
C GLY A 232 -11.21 21.45 -11.59
N ALA A 233 -10.54 22.25 -12.43
CA ALA A 233 -10.84 22.32 -13.86
C ALA A 233 -10.60 20.98 -14.57
N LYS A 234 -11.40 20.74 -15.62
CA LYS A 234 -11.20 19.67 -16.60
C LYS A 234 -9.85 19.87 -17.31
N VAL A 235 -9.13 18.78 -17.52
CA VAL A 235 -7.88 18.73 -18.29
C VAL A 235 -8.22 18.88 -19.77
N ALA A 236 -7.62 19.88 -20.42
CA ALA A 236 -7.82 20.12 -21.84
C ALA A 236 -7.28 18.95 -22.69
N GLY A 237 -8.02 18.57 -23.73
CA GLY A 237 -7.60 17.55 -24.70
C GLY A 237 -8.09 16.12 -24.41
N ILE A 238 -8.82 15.90 -23.29
CA ILE A 238 -9.52 14.65 -22.97
C ILE A 238 -11.00 14.96 -22.77
N ASN A 239 -11.84 14.57 -23.74
CA ASN A 239 -13.25 14.97 -23.81
C ASN A 239 -14.24 13.79 -23.74
N GLY A 240 -13.74 12.55 -23.78
CA GLY A 240 -14.53 11.33 -23.67
C GLY A 240 -14.17 10.52 -22.43
N PRO A 241 -14.75 9.32 -22.28
CA PRO A 241 -14.56 8.47 -21.11
C PRO A 241 -13.08 8.19 -20.84
N ALA A 242 -12.67 8.40 -19.58
CA ALA A 242 -11.31 8.15 -19.12
C ALA A 242 -11.33 7.41 -17.77
N GLY A 243 -10.47 6.41 -17.62
CA GLY A 243 -10.54 5.39 -16.57
C GLY A 243 -9.24 5.32 -15.81
N ASP A 244 -8.66 4.12 -15.70
CA ASP A 244 -7.41 3.92 -14.96
C ASP A 244 -6.36 4.97 -15.32
N MET A 245 -5.59 5.40 -14.32
CA MET A 245 -4.49 6.35 -14.47
C MET A 245 -3.29 5.88 -13.66
N ILE A 246 -2.08 6.19 -14.13
CA ILE A 246 -0.85 5.87 -13.40
C ILE A 246 0.19 6.98 -13.57
N LEU A 247 0.80 7.40 -12.45
CA LEU A 247 1.95 8.30 -12.46
C LEU A 247 3.23 7.48 -12.69
N ALA A 248 4.02 7.88 -13.69
CA ALA A 248 5.34 7.29 -13.95
C ALA A 248 6.28 8.31 -14.57
N GLY A 249 7.40 8.57 -13.89
CA GLY A 249 8.34 9.62 -14.27
C GLY A 249 7.65 10.99 -14.25
N ASP A 250 7.87 11.77 -15.32
CA ASP A 250 7.31 13.12 -15.47
C ASP A 250 5.92 13.14 -16.09
N TYR A 251 5.26 11.97 -16.19
CA TYR A 251 3.96 11.84 -16.85
C TYR A 251 2.93 11.12 -16.00
N VAL A 252 1.67 11.53 -16.17
CA VAL A 252 0.50 10.71 -15.83
C VAL A 252 -0.01 10.08 -17.11
N PHE A 253 -0.08 8.75 -17.14
CA PHE A 253 -0.69 8.00 -18.23
C PHE A 253 -2.16 7.76 -17.89
N VAL A 254 -3.03 8.09 -18.84
CA VAL A 254 -4.49 8.00 -18.71
C VAL A 254 -5.00 7.00 -19.74
N MET A 255 -5.81 6.04 -19.33
CA MET A 255 -6.53 5.17 -20.24
C MET A 255 -7.82 5.87 -20.67
N THR A 256 -7.97 6.14 -21.96
CA THR A 256 -9.16 6.78 -22.53
C THR A 256 -9.82 5.87 -23.54
N LYS A 257 -11.14 5.97 -23.69
CA LYS A 257 -11.91 5.19 -24.66
C LYS A 257 -11.52 5.50 -26.10
N ASP A 258 -11.27 6.77 -26.41
CA ASP A 258 -11.16 7.25 -27.79
C ASP A 258 -9.71 7.22 -28.31
N ASP A 259 -8.74 7.57 -27.46
CA ASP A 259 -7.33 7.71 -27.85
C ASP A 259 -6.44 6.56 -27.32
N GLY A 260 -7.03 5.58 -26.63
CA GLY A 260 -6.29 4.61 -25.82
C GLY A 260 -5.49 5.33 -24.73
N VAL A 261 -4.20 5.03 -24.61
CA VAL A 261 -3.30 5.71 -23.66
C VAL A 261 -3.03 7.15 -24.11
N VAL A 262 -3.16 8.08 -23.17
CA VAL A 262 -2.74 9.48 -23.28
C VAL A 262 -1.72 9.78 -22.19
N ALA A 263 -0.56 10.34 -22.54
CA ALA A 263 0.40 10.87 -21.57
C ALA A 263 0.16 12.36 -21.34
N LEU A 264 -0.07 12.73 -20.09
CA LEU A 264 -0.11 14.10 -19.60
C LEU A 264 1.20 14.42 -18.89
N LYS A 265 1.75 15.62 -19.06
CA LYS A 265 2.88 16.05 -18.21
C LYS A 265 2.40 16.20 -16.77
N ALA A 266 3.08 15.58 -15.81
CA ALA A 266 2.74 15.69 -14.39
C ALA A 266 2.93 17.13 -13.84
N ALA A 267 3.77 17.94 -14.50
CA ALA A 267 4.03 19.32 -14.12
C ALA A 267 2.80 20.23 -14.27
N ASP A 268 2.07 20.12 -15.38
CA ASP A 268 1.01 21.08 -15.76
C ASP A 268 -0.28 20.43 -16.31
N PHE A 269 -0.30 19.11 -16.45
CA PHE A 269 -1.35 18.29 -17.05
C PHE A 269 -1.64 18.58 -18.52
N SER A 270 -0.71 19.19 -19.25
CA SER A 270 -0.80 19.31 -20.71
C SER A 270 -0.60 17.95 -21.38
N VAL A 271 -1.34 17.71 -22.47
CA VAL A 271 -1.17 16.48 -23.27
C VAL A 271 0.20 16.50 -23.93
N ALA A 272 1.03 15.51 -23.59
CA ALA A 272 2.33 15.29 -24.21
C ALA A 272 2.22 14.39 -25.45
N LYS A 273 1.39 13.34 -25.38
CA LYS A 273 1.21 12.37 -26.47
C LYS A 273 -0.11 11.62 -26.34
N LYS A 274 -0.78 11.40 -27.47
CA LYS A 274 -1.86 10.43 -27.63
C LYS A 274 -1.31 9.24 -28.39
N PHE A 275 -1.43 8.04 -27.83
CA PHE A 275 -0.75 6.87 -28.39
C PHE A 275 -1.60 6.12 -29.43
N GLY A 276 -2.94 6.25 -29.39
CA GLY A 276 -3.86 5.52 -30.28
C GLY A 276 -3.82 4.01 -30.07
N ILE A 277 -3.33 3.56 -28.91
CA ILE A 277 -3.21 2.15 -28.51
C ILE A 277 -3.47 2.00 -27.02
N GLY A 278 -3.88 0.79 -26.64
CA GLY A 278 -4.20 0.43 -25.26
C GLY A 278 -5.71 0.41 -25.07
N ASP A 279 -6.20 -0.70 -24.54
CA ASP A 279 -7.62 -0.99 -24.35
C ASP A 279 -7.99 -0.98 -22.87
N ALA A 280 -7.11 -1.48 -22.00
CA ALA A 280 -7.40 -1.62 -20.58
C ALA A 280 -6.16 -1.72 -19.68
N GLY A 281 -6.33 -1.23 -18.44
CA GLY A 281 -5.42 -1.45 -17.32
C GLY A 281 -4.09 -0.72 -17.41
N PHE A 282 -3.43 -0.65 -16.25
CA PHE A 282 -2.03 -0.25 -16.14
C PHE A 282 -1.32 -1.18 -15.16
N ALA A 283 -0.11 -1.56 -15.51
CA ALA A 283 0.84 -2.21 -14.62
C ALA A 283 2.19 -1.53 -14.80
N ARG A 284 2.95 -1.46 -13.71
CA ARG A 284 4.27 -0.84 -13.72
C ARG A 284 5.30 -1.84 -13.25
N THR A 285 6.33 -2.05 -14.07
CA THR A 285 7.50 -2.83 -13.68
C THR A 285 8.55 -1.95 -13.00
N LYS A 286 9.49 -2.57 -12.28
CA LYS A 286 10.52 -1.89 -11.49
C LYS A 286 11.44 -0.97 -12.31
N ASP A 287 11.62 -1.28 -13.60
CA ASP A 287 12.33 -0.41 -14.56
C ASP A 287 11.55 0.88 -14.91
N GLY A 288 10.38 1.08 -14.31
CA GLY A 288 9.49 2.21 -14.56
C GLY A 288 8.55 2.00 -15.75
N SER A 289 8.78 0.96 -16.56
CA SER A 289 7.97 0.72 -17.75
C SER A 289 6.52 0.49 -17.41
N ILE A 290 5.66 1.07 -18.24
CA ILE A 290 4.22 0.96 -18.11
C ILE A 290 3.73 -0.07 -19.11
N TRP A 291 2.84 -0.93 -18.66
CA TRP A 291 2.27 -2.01 -19.42
C TRP A 291 0.76 -1.88 -19.46
N VAL A 292 0.19 -2.03 -20.65
CA VAL A 292 -1.26 -2.02 -20.88
C VAL A 292 -1.62 -3.15 -21.83
N THR A 293 -2.85 -3.65 -21.76
CA THR A 293 -3.35 -4.54 -22.81
C THR A 293 -3.80 -3.70 -24.00
N GLY A 294 -3.39 -4.05 -25.21
CA GLY A 294 -4.05 -3.62 -26.45
C GLY A 294 -4.64 -4.84 -27.16
N LYS A 295 -5.42 -4.62 -28.23
CA LYS A 295 -6.29 -5.60 -28.93
C LYS A 295 -5.87 -7.08 -28.91
N ASP A 296 -4.61 -7.38 -29.16
CA ASP A 296 -4.06 -8.74 -29.17
C ASP A 296 -2.60 -8.79 -28.68
N SER A 297 -2.19 -7.78 -27.91
CA SER A 297 -0.82 -7.62 -27.45
C SER A 297 -0.75 -6.97 -26.07
N LEU A 298 0.33 -7.27 -25.36
CA LEU A 298 0.74 -6.51 -24.21
C LEU A 298 1.68 -5.40 -24.71
N VAL A 299 1.32 -4.15 -24.43
CA VAL A 299 2.02 -2.96 -24.90
C VAL A 299 2.87 -2.40 -23.78
N LYS A 300 4.17 -2.23 -24.04
CA LYS A 300 5.14 -1.56 -23.17
C LYS A 300 5.24 -0.09 -23.58
N ILE A 301 5.25 0.82 -22.62
CA ILE A 301 5.57 2.23 -22.80
C ILE A 301 6.71 2.60 -21.86
N ASN A 302 7.80 3.13 -22.42
CA ASN A 302 8.88 3.70 -21.62
C ASN A 302 8.42 5.08 -21.06
N PRO A 303 8.43 5.31 -19.74
CA PRO A 303 7.88 6.53 -19.14
C PRO A 303 8.77 7.76 -19.31
N VAL A 304 9.96 7.63 -19.92
CA VAL A 304 10.88 8.74 -20.16
C VAL A 304 10.88 9.12 -21.64
N SER A 305 11.13 8.15 -22.53
CA SER A 305 11.19 8.40 -23.97
C SER A 305 9.84 8.33 -24.68
N LEU A 306 8.79 7.82 -24.01
CA LEU A 306 7.48 7.52 -24.59
C LEU A 306 7.55 6.55 -25.78
N ALA A 307 8.63 5.77 -25.86
CA ALA A 307 8.80 4.70 -26.83
C ALA A 307 7.86 3.54 -26.50
N VAL A 308 7.38 2.88 -27.55
CA VAL A 308 6.41 1.78 -27.48
C VAL A 308 7.07 0.49 -27.96
N ASP A 309 6.83 -0.59 -27.23
CA ASP A 309 7.13 -1.96 -27.66
C ASP A 309 5.90 -2.85 -27.43
N ARG A 310 5.82 -4.01 -28.08
CA ARG A 310 4.68 -4.92 -28.01
C ARG A 310 5.13 -6.37 -27.99
N VAL A 311 4.46 -7.17 -27.16
CA VAL A 311 4.52 -8.63 -27.23
C VAL A 311 3.14 -9.19 -27.53
N LYS A 312 3.06 -10.13 -28.47
CA LYS A 312 1.81 -10.77 -28.87
C LYS A 312 1.22 -11.55 -27.69
N LEU A 313 -0.07 -11.39 -27.44
CA LEU A 313 -0.83 -12.24 -26.52
C LEU A 313 -1.44 -13.43 -27.29
N PRO A 314 -1.59 -14.59 -26.63
CA PRO A 314 -2.22 -15.77 -27.25
C PRO A 314 -3.76 -15.68 -27.29
N PHE A 315 -4.34 -14.56 -26.86
CA PHE A 315 -5.77 -14.26 -26.86
C PHE A 315 -5.99 -12.80 -27.28
N LYS A 316 -7.23 -12.48 -27.67
CA LYS A 316 -7.65 -11.09 -27.91
C LYS A 316 -8.09 -10.46 -26.60
N THR A 317 -7.72 -9.21 -26.38
CA THR A 317 -8.21 -8.45 -25.25
C THR A 317 -9.57 -7.86 -25.57
N THR A 318 -10.26 -7.46 -24.52
CA THR A 318 -11.59 -6.88 -24.56
C THR A 318 -11.56 -5.43 -24.15
N ASN A 319 -12.62 -4.73 -24.49
CA ASN A 319 -12.78 -3.32 -24.21
C ASN A 319 -13.69 -3.15 -22.96
N PRO A 320 -13.21 -2.51 -21.88
CA PRO A 320 -13.96 -2.36 -20.63
C PRO A 320 -15.00 -1.22 -20.65
N TRP A 321 -15.23 -0.55 -21.80
CA TRP A 321 -16.06 0.65 -21.92
C TRP A 321 -17.52 0.39 -22.32
N ALA A 322 -17.91 -0.88 -22.48
CA ALA A 322 -19.25 -1.26 -22.96
C ALA A 322 -20.33 -1.00 -21.90
N PHE A 323 -21.52 -0.56 -22.33
CA PHE A 323 -22.74 -0.41 -21.51
C PHE A 323 -22.59 0.30 -20.16
N LEU A 324 -21.75 1.34 -20.08
CA LEU A 324 -21.48 2.08 -18.83
C LEU A 324 -20.94 1.19 -17.69
N ALA A 325 -20.44 -0.01 -18.03
CA ALA A 325 -19.93 -1.00 -17.09
C ALA A 325 -18.41 -0.86 -16.89
N TRP A 326 -17.90 0.39 -16.91
CA TRP A 326 -16.46 0.63 -16.76
C TRP A 326 -15.92 -0.06 -15.49
N ARG A 327 -14.73 -0.65 -15.63
CA ARG A 327 -13.94 -1.25 -14.54
C ARG A 327 -12.45 -1.06 -14.78
N SER A 328 -11.66 -1.16 -13.71
CA SER A 328 -10.21 -1.24 -13.83
C SER A 328 -9.76 -2.51 -14.58
N GLY A 329 -8.66 -2.38 -15.32
CA GLY A 329 -8.19 -3.43 -16.22
C GLY A 329 -7.65 -4.69 -15.53
N SER A 330 -7.63 -5.79 -16.29
CA SER A 330 -7.29 -7.14 -15.85
C SER A 330 -5.80 -7.48 -15.88
N LEU A 331 -4.96 -6.53 -15.47
CA LEU A 331 -3.51 -6.71 -15.45
C LEU A 331 -2.86 -6.07 -14.22
N THR A 332 -1.75 -6.67 -13.79
CA THR A 332 -0.92 -6.21 -12.66
C THR A 332 0.53 -6.64 -12.88
N ALA A 333 1.49 -6.09 -12.14
CA ALA A 333 2.88 -6.50 -12.19
C ALA A 333 3.39 -6.88 -10.81
N SER A 334 4.36 -7.80 -10.79
CA SER A 334 5.15 -8.09 -9.60
C SER A 334 5.94 -6.86 -9.13
N ALA A 335 6.14 -6.75 -7.82
CA ALA A 335 6.94 -5.69 -7.22
C ALA A 335 8.43 -5.73 -7.64
N SER A 336 8.96 -6.94 -7.87
CA SER A 336 10.29 -7.15 -8.46
C SER A 336 10.39 -6.62 -9.89
N GLY A 337 9.27 -6.49 -10.60
CA GLY A 337 9.20 -6.05 -11.99
C GLY A 337 9.56 -7.12 -13.01
N ASP A 338 9.69 -8.37 -12.60
CA ASP A 338 10.10 -9.51 -13.43
C ASP A 338 8.92 -10.27 -14.05
N ALA A 339 7.70 -9.90 -13.68
CA ALA A 339 6.47 -10.48 -14.21
C ALA A 339 5.34 -9.43 -14.35
N VAL A 340 4.62 -9.53 -15.47
CA VAL A 340 3.31 -8.90 -15.71
C VAL A 340 2.28 -10.02 -15.81
N TYR A 341 1.22 -9.94 -15.02
CA TYR A 341 0.13 -10.90 -14.98
C TYR A 341 -1.08 -10.31 -15.70
N ILE A 342 -1.68 -11.09 -16.59
CA ILE A 342 -2.79 -10.66 -17.44
C ILE A 342 -3.85 -11.75 -17.42
N ALA A 343 -5.05 -11.42 -16.94
CA ALA A 343 -6.19 -12.32 -17.02
C ALA A 343 -6.90 -12.16 -18.36
N GLU A 344 -7.22 -13.29 -18.98
CA GLU A 344 -8.01 -13.35 -20.19
C GLU A 344 -9.47 -12.94 -19.90
N ARG A 345 -10.04 -12.22 -20.86
CA ARG A 345 -11.44 -11.83 -20.92
C ARG A 345 -11.98 -12.24 -22.28
N GLU A 346 -13.29 -12.46 -22.35
CA GLU A 346 -13.97 -12.85 -23.58
C GLU A 346 -14.97 -11.76 -23.96
N ALA A 347 -15.23 -11.60 -25.25
CA ALA A 347 -16.33 -10.76 -25.75
C ALA A 347 -17.44 -11.66 -26.29
N VAL A 348 -18.68 -11.36 -25.95
CA VAL A 348 -19.87 -12.00 -26.51
C VAL A 348 -20.71 -10.96 -27.24
N GLU A 349 -21.15 -11.31 -28.45
CA GLU A 349 -21.97 -10.42 -29.26
C GLU A 349 -23.41 -10.40 -28.71
N VAL A 350 -23.73 -9.34 -27.97
CA VAL A 350 -25.08 -9.04 -27.47
C VAL A 350 -25.28 -7.54 -27.62
N ILE A 351 -26.06 -7.11 -28.62
CA ILE A 351 -26.38 -5.70 -28.96
C ILE A 351 -25.20 -4.72 -28.70
N GLY A 352 -23.99 -5.05 -29.19
CA GLY A 352 -22.80 -4.18 -29.06
C GLY A 352 -21.68 -4.69 -28.14
N GLU A 353 -21.27 -5.96 -28.31
CA GLU A 353 -20.13 -6.65 -27.64
C GLU A 353 -20.02 -6.40 -26.12
N ILE A 354 -20.46 -7.37 -25.31
CA ILE A 354 -20.28 -7.35 -23.86
C ILE A 354 -19.01 -8.13 -23.50
N GLU A 355 -18.19 -7.55 -22.63
CA GLU A 355 -17.09 -8.26 -22.00
C GLU A 355 -17.60 -9.21 -20.90
N VAL A 356 -17.11 -10.45 -20.90
CA VAL A 356 -17.41 -11.46 -19.87
C VAL A 356 -16.13 -12.06 -19.29
N GLY A 357 -16.26 -12.72 -18.14
CA GLY A 357 -15.15 -13.40 -17.46
C GLY A 357 -14.57 -14.55 -18.26
N GLY A 358 -13.25 -14.51 -18.48
CA GLY A 358 -12.47 -15.67 -18.90
C GLY A 358 -12.05 -16.53 -17.72
N THR A 359 -11.19 -17.52 -17.98
CA THR A 359 -10.75 -18.52 -16.97
C THR A 359 -9.23 -18.67 -16.86
N ARG A 360 -8.46 -18.11 -17.80
CA ARG A 360 -7.02 -18.28 -17.88
C ARG A 360 -6.28 -16.99 -17.56
N LEU A 361 -5.23 -17.08 -16.76
CA LEU A 361 -4.33 -15.97 -16.46
C LEU A 361 -2.93 -16.32 -16.95
N TYR A 362 -2.31 -15.38 -17.65
CA TYR A 362 -0.97 -15.52 -18.22
C TYR A 362 0.03 -14.69 -17.43
N ARG A 363 1.29 -15.13 -17.42
CA ARG A 363 2.42 -14.43 -16.80
C ARG A 363 3.47 -14.13 -17.87
N TYR A 364 3.55 -12.88 -18.27
CA TYR A 364 4.62 -12.40 -19.12
C TYR A 364 5.87 -12.09 -18.29
N GLN A 365 7.00 -12.67 -18.66
CA GLN A 365 8.32 -12.30 -18.17
C GLN A 365 8.93 -11.30 -19.17
N PRO A 366 9.17 -10.03 -18.79
CA PRO A 366 9.73 -9.03 -19.69
C PRO A 366 10.97 -9.52 -20.46
N GLY A 367 10.94 -9.41 -21.78
CA GLY A 367 11.98 -9.90 -22.68
C GLY A 367 11.87 -11.38 -23.07
N ASN A 368 10.94 -12.14 -22.50
CA ASN A 368 10.74 -13.56 -22.78
C ASN A 368 9.32 -13.84 -23.29
N ALA A 369 9.08 -13.67 -24.59
CA ALA A 369 7.78 -13.92 -25.20
C ALA A 369 7.29 -15.37 -25.04
N ALA A 370 8.20 -16.34 -24.91
CA ALA A 370 7.85 -17.74 -24.71
C ALA A 370 7.14 -18.00 -23.37
N SER A 371 7.24 -17.09 -22.40
CA SER A 371 6.51 -17.23 -21.12
C SER A 371 4.98 -17.14 -21.27
N LEU A 372 4.49 -16.72 -22.45
CA LEU A 372 3.08 -16.63 -22.80
C LEU A 372 2.55 -17.85 -23.57
N SER A 373 3.36 -18.90 -23.80
CA SER A 373 2.95 -20.07 -24.58
C SER A 373 1.85 -20.90 -23.92
N ALA A 374 1.66 -20.76 -22.61
CA ALA A 374 0.61 -21.41 -21.84
C ALA A 374 0.12 -20.48 -20.71
N PRO A 375 -1.12 -20.69 -20.21
CA PRO A 375 -1.59 -20.02 -19.01
C PRO A 375 -0.66 -20.29 -17.83
N PHE A 376 -0.43 -19.27 -17.01
CA PHE A 376 0.23 -19.41 -15.71
C PHE A 376 -0.67 -20.10 -14.70
N LEU A 377 -1.97 -19.79 -14.73
CA LEU A 377 -3.00 -20.53 -14.02
C LEU A 377 -4.32 -20.55 -14.78
N THR A 378 -5.15 -21.54 -14.45
CA THR A 378 -6.55 -21.64 -14.87
C THR A 378 -7.42 -21.66 -13.61
N LEU A 379 -8.50 -20.90 -13.61
CA LEU A 379 -9.47 -20.93 -12.52
C LEU A 379 -10.08 -22.33 -12.35
N PRO A 380 -10.51 -22.72 -11.14
CA PRO A 380 -11.22 -23.98 -10.97
C PRO A 380 -12.51 -24.01 -11.78
N ALA A 381 -12.96 -25.21 -12.15
CA ALA A 381 -14.13 -25.38 -13.02
C ALA A 381 -15.38 -24.65 -12.49
N GLY A 382 -16.11 -24.02 -13.42
CA GLY A 382 -17.32 -23.25 -13.10
C GLY A 382 -17.05 -21.88 -12.47
N GLN A 383 -15.80 -21.41 -12.48
CA GLN A 383 -15.43 -20.06 -12.01
C GLN A 383 -14.92 -19.20 -13.16
N TYR A 384 -15.22 -17.91 -13.10
CA TYR A 384 -14.86 -16.93 -14.11
C TYR A 384 -14.34 -15.66 -13.45
N PHE A 385 -13.35 -15.01 -14.07
CA PHE A 385 -12.81 -13.77 -13.52
C PHE A 385 -13.90 -12.69 -13.42
N TYR A 386 -13.82 -11.85 -12.40
CA TYR A 386 -14.72 -10.71 -12.23
C TYR A 386 -13.95 -9.46 -11.79
N GLY A 387 -14.55 -8.27 -11.96
CA GLY A 387 -13.92 -6.99 -11.64
C GLY A 387 -12.56 -6.80 -12.32
N SER A 388 -11.56 -6.35 -11.57
CA SER A 388 -10.17 -6.23 -12.02
C SER A 388 -9.46 -7.56 -12.26
N ALA A 389 -10.11 -8.70 -12.02
CA ALA A 389 -9.60 -10.08 -12.15
C ALA A 389 -8.44 -10.44 -11.23
N VAL A 390 -7.37 -9.64 -11.22
CA VAL A 390 -6.13 -9.92 -10.48
C VAL A 390 -5.42 -8.65 -10.04
N ARG A 391 -4.87 -8.68 -8.83
CA ARG A 391 -3.84 -7.75 -8.37
C ARG A 391 -2.73 -8.46 -7.62
N TYR A 392 -1.51 -7.93 -7.71
CA TYR A 392 -0.35 -8.45 -7.02
C TYR A 392 -0.28 -7.88 -5.59
N ASN A 393 -0.21 -8.77 -4.61
CA ASN A 393 0.02 -8.47 -3.22
C ASN A 393 1.52 -8.56 -2.92
N GLU A 394 2.20 -7.42 -2.87
CA GLU A 394 3.65 -7.37 -2.65
C GLU A 394 4.06 -7.95 -1.30
N ARG A 395 3.31 -7.65 -0.24
CA ARG A 395 3.66 -8.06 1.13
C ARG A 395 3.75 -9.57 1.28
N ARG A 396 2.86 -10.31 0.61
CA ARG A 396 2.81 -11.79 0.65
C ARG A 396 3.36 -12.47 -0.60
N LYS A 397 3.74 -11.70 -1.63
CA LYS A 397 4.16 -12.19 -2.95
C LYS A 397 3.11 -13.12 -3.57
N GLU A 398 1.86 -12.70 -3.51
CA GLU A 398 0.69 -13.47 -3.92
C GLU A 398 -0.10 -12.72 -5.00
N LEU A 399 -0.82 -13.47 -5.84
CA LEU A 399 -1.88 -12.91 -6.67
C LEU A 399 -3.20 -13.03 -5.91
N VAL A 400 -3.90 -11.92 -5.73
CA VAL A 400 -5.29 -11.91 -5.30
C VAL A 400 -6.15 -11.90 -6.56
N VAL A 401 -6.79 -13.03 -6.83
CA VAL A 401 -7.64 -13.26 -8.00
C VAL A 401 -9.10 -13.23 -7.57
N ILE A 402 -9.93 -12.54 -8.34
CA ILE A 402 -11.36 -12.43 -8.10
C ILE A 402 -12.12 -13.31 -9.08
N ALA A 403 -13.04 -14.12 -8.56
CA ALA A 403 -13.92 -14.94 -9.39
C ALA A 403 -15.37 -14.97 -8.89
N LEU A 404 -16.28 -15.21 -9.84
CA LEU A 404 -17.68 -15.56 -9.63
C LEU A 404 -17.96 -16.93 -10.25
N THR A 405 -19.15 -17.49 -9.98
CA THR A 405 -19.58 -18.77 -10.59
C THR A 405 -20.41 -18.62 -11.86
N ASP A 406 -20.42 -17.43 -12.45
CA ASP A 406 -20.96 -17.16 -13.77
C ASP A 406 -20.05 -16.16 -14.50
N LYS A 407 -20.07 -16.18 -15.83
CA LYS A 407 -19.20 -15.31 -16.63
C LYS A 407 -19.74 -13.91 -16.86
N PHE A 408 -21.04 -13.70 -16.68
CA PHE A 408 -21.72 -12.42 -16.94
C PHE A 408 -21.73 -11.50 -15.72
N GLY A 409 -21.30 -11.98 -14.55
CA GLY A 409 -21.30 -11.18 -13.33
C GLY A 409 -22.64 -11.13 -12.61
N GLY A 410 -23.52 -12.12 -12.83
CA GLY A 410 -24.83 -12.20 -12.19
C GLY A 410 -24.90 -13.13 -10.96
N SER A 411 -23.82 -13.82 -10.62
CA SER A 411 -23.79 -14.78 -9.51
C SER A 411 -23.65 -14.10 -8.16
N ASN A 412 -24.31 -14.67 -7.16
CA ASN A 412 -24.14 -14.30 -5.76
C ASN A 412 -23.05 -15.12 -5.04
N ASP A 413 -22.31 -16.01 -5.71
CA ASP A 413 -21.19 -16.77 -5.14
C ASP A 413 -19.87 -16.08 -5.48
N ASN A 414 -19.33 -15.35 -4.52
CA ASN A 414 -18.15 -14.51 -4.66
C ASN A 414 -16.92 -15.19 -4.08
N ARG A 415 -15.79 -15.06 -4.78
CA ARG A 415 -14.54 -15.74 -4.39
C ARG A 415 -13.33 -14.84 -4.54
N TRP A 416 -12.45 -14.87 -3.53
CA TRP A 416 -11.09 -14.35 -3.62
C TRP A 416 -10.14 -15.53 -3.51
N LEU A 417 -9.32 -15.72 -4.52
CA LEU A 417 -8.38 -16.83 -4.65
C LEU A 417 -6.98 -16.26 -4.51
N MET A 418 -6.24 -16.72 -3.49
CA MET A 418 -4.88 -16.24 -3.22
C MET A 418 -3.88 -17.27 -3.75
N TYR A 419 -3.17 -16.93 -4.81
CA TYR A 419 -2.19 -17.80 -5.44
C TYR A 419 -0.78 -17.36 -5.12
N ASP A 420 0.14 -18.31 -4.99
CA ASP A 420 1.57 -18.01 -5.04
C ASP A 420 1.91 -17.38 -6.41
N ALA A 421 2.52 -16.19 -6.40
CA ALA A 421 2.78 -15.47 -7.64
C ALA A 421 3.93 -16.09 -8.48
N VAL A 422 4.73 -17.00 -7.90
CA VAL A 422 5.83 -17.68 -8.58
C VAL A 422 5.40 -19.06 -9.08
N THR A 423 4.71 -19.84 -8.24
CA THR A 423 4.39 -21.25 -8.55
C THR A 423 2.96 -21.48 -9.04
N ALA A 424 2.07 -20.48 -8.96
CA ALA A 424 0.64 -20.61 -9.23
C ALA A 424 -0.11 -21.57 -8.29
N ASN A 425 0.48 -21.94 -7.15
CA ASN A 425 -0.22 -22.76 -6.16
C ASN A 425 -1.32 -21.95 -5.47
N LEU A 426 -2.55 -22.46 -5.45
CA LEU A 426 -3.65 -21.87 -4.68
C LEU A 426 -3.37 -22.09 -3.19
N LYS A 427 -3.18 -21.01 -2.44
CA LYS A 427 -2.94 -21.02 -1.00
C LYS A 427 -4.24 -20.94 -0.22
N GLU A 428 -5.16 -20.08 -0.66
CA GLU A 428 -6.37 -19.79 0.08
C GLU A 428 -7.54 -19.41 -0.82
N THR A 429 -8.75 -19.71 -0.36
CA THR A 429 -9.99 -19.26 -0.97
C THR A 429 -10.89 -18.63 0.10
N VAL A 430 -11.18 -17.35 -0.05
CA VAL A 430 -12.27 -16.69 0.66
C VAL A 430 -13.52 -16.85 -0.18
N ARG A 431 -14.60 -17.40 0.40
CA ARG A 431 -15.89 -17.58 -0.26
C ARG A 431 -17.01 -16.97 0.56
N TYR A 432 -17.92 -16.26 -0.10
CA TYR A 432 -19.11 -15.71 0.55
C TYR A 432 -20.26 -15.55 -0.45
N THR A 433 -21.48 -15.65 0.07
CA THR A 433 -22.70 -15.48 -0.72
C THR A 433 -23.30 -14.07 -0.56
N GLY A 434 -23.97 -13.58 -1.61
CA GLY A 434 -24.65 -12.30 -1.66
C GLY A 434 -24.29 -11.48 -2.92
N TYR A 435 -25.11 -10.50 -3.27
CA TYR A 435 -24.88 -9.63 -4.43
C TYR A 435 -23.97 -8.46 -4.04
N TYR A 436 -22.69 -8.75 -3.83
CA TYR A 436 -21.68 -7.77 -3.39
C TYR A 436 -20.69 -7.40 -4.48
N PHE A 437 -20.35 -8.35 -5.36
CA PHE A 437 -19.53 -8.14 -6.55
C PHE A 437 -18.14 -7.54 -6.26
N PRO A 438 -17.16 -8.35 -5.84
CA PRO A 438 -15.81 -7.88 -5.56
C PRO A 438 -15.16 -7.29 -6.82
N ALA A 439 -14.80 -6.01 -6.81
CA ALA A 439 -14.29 -5.34 -8.01
C ALA A 439 -12.77 -5.21 -8.00
N LEU A 440 -12.16 -4.85 -6.87
CA LEU A 440 -10.77 -4.40 -6.85
C LEU A 440 -10.08 -4.70 -5.51
N PRO A 441 -9.02 -5.52 -5.49
CA PRO A 441 -8.11 -5.58 -4.34
C PRO A 441 -7.29 -4.29 -4.26
N VAL A 442 -7.18 -3.72 -3.06
CA VAL A 442 -6.44 -2.49 -2.76
C VAL A 442 -5.42 -2.78 -1.66
N PHE A 443 -4.18 -2.38 -1.91
CA PHE A 443 -3.03 -2.57 -1.03
C PHE A 443 -2.47 -1.23 -0.56
N TYR A 444 -1.65 -1.29 0.50
CA TYR A 444 -0.85 -0.16 1.00
C TYR A 444 0.40 0.08 0.17
#